data_AF-A0A8X6RT77-F1
#
_entry.id   AF-A0A8X6RT77-F1
#
_cell.length_a   1.000
_cell.length_b   1.000
_cell.length_c   1.000
_cell.angle_alpha   90.00
_cell.angle_beta   90.00
_cell.angle_gamma   90.00
#
_symmetry.space_group_name_H-M   'P 1'
#
loop_
_entity.id
_entity.type
_entity.pdbx_description
1 polymer ?
#
loop_
_entity_poly.entity_id
_entity_poly.type
_entity_poly.pdbx_seq_one_letter_code
_entity_poly.pdbx_strand_id
1 'polypeptide(L)'
;MSHHHHLSRQLSSSTGTTVSRQTLYRCLGHIGLYARRLVRCVPLTATHCRLRLTWSREHVLWTPQQWSCVMFSDNSRFSLQFDSRRTLIWRAPGTRYHQENTIERHRYGGAGWFVWGGIILGSRTDLYVQRVTMTGHIYRDVVLEQHVRLFRRAMGAEFLFMNDNARPHRANIVDEYLQSEDITRVDWPAYSWD
;
A
#
# COMPACT_ATOMS: atom_id res chain seq x y z
N MET A 1 13.81 17.21 10.43
CA MET A 1 14.87 18.19 10.06
C MET A 1 15.21 18.03 8.59
N SER A 2 15.17 19.11 7.81
CA SER A 2 15.25 19.07 6.34
C SER A 2 16.66 18.70 5.84
N HIS A 3 16.78 17.72 4.93
CA HIS A 3 18.03 17.20 4.32
C HIS A 3 19.00 18.29 3.82
N HIS A 4 18.48 19.46 3.43
CA HIS A 4 19.26 20.59 2.93
C HIS A 4 20.24 21.18 3.96
N HIS A 5 19.88 21.20 5.24
CA HIS A 5 20.79 21.66 6.29
C HIS A 5 21.87 20.64 6.62
N HIS A 6 21.67 19.37 6.29
CA HIS A 6 22.64 18.30 6.53
C HIS A 6 23.72 18.31 5.44
N LEU A 7 23.34 18.36 4.17
CA LEU A 7 24.29 18.41 3.04
C LEU A 7 25.19 19.66 3.05
N SER A 8 24.60 20.84 3.30
CA SER A 8 25.38 22.08 3.41
C SER A 8 26.35 22.04 4.59
N ARG A 9 25.94 21.49 5.75
CA ARG A 9 26.84 21.29 6.90
C ARG A 9 27.94 20.27 6.63
N GLN A 10 27.63 19.15 5.99
CA GLN A 10 28.62 18.13 5.63
C GLN A 10 29.67 18.68 4.66
N LEU A 11 29.25 19.43 3.64
CA LEU A 11 30.15 20.08 2.69
C LEU A 11 31.00 21.16 3.37
N SER A 12 30.41 21.97 4.25
CA SER A 12 31.17 22.94 5.04
C SER A 12 32.20 22.27 5.96
N SER A 13 31.87 21.15 6.57
CA SER A 13 32.81 20.40 7.41
C SER A 13 33.94 19.74 6.63
N SER A 14 33.71 19.32 5.38
CA SER A 14 34.73 18.64 4.56
C SER A 14 35.60 19.59 3.73
N THR A 15 35.08 20.77 3.38
CA THR A 15 35.78 21.73 2.50
C THR A 15 36.23 23.02 3.21
N GLY A 16 35.87 23.19 4.49
CA GLY A 16 36.15 24.41 5.25
C GLY A 16 35.44 25.66 4.73
N THR A 17 34.57 25.53 3.71
CA THR A 17 33.94 26.64 3.02
C THR A 17 32.44 26.65 3.28
N THR A 18 31.89 27.82 3.62
CA THR A 18 30.45 27.98 3.81
C THR A 18 29.77 28.12 2.44
N VAL A 19 29.05 27.07 2.02
CA VAL A 19 28.36 27.04 0.73
C VAL A 19 26.89 27.46 0.90
N SER A 20 26.46 28.48 0.15
CA SER A 20 25.06 28.90 0.15
C SER A 20 24.15 27.83 -0.47
N ARG A 21 22.87 27.79 -0.07
CA ARG A 21 21.87 26.88 -0.66
C ARG A 21 21.71 27.08 -2.16
N GLN A 22 21.72 28.32 -2.64
CA GLN A 22 21.56 28.65 -4.06
C GLN A 22 22.73 28.11 -4.88
N THR A 23 23.96 28.27 -4.37
CA THR A 23 25.16 27.70 -5.00
C THR A 23 25.05 26.18 -5.10
N LEU A 24 24.66 25.52 -4.00
CA LEU A 24 24.48 24.06 -3.98
C LEU A 24 23.41 23.60 -4.99
N TYR A 25 22.30 24.30 -5.11
CA TYR A 25 21.22 23.94 -6.05
C TYR A 25 21.66 24.11 -7.50
N ARG A 26 22.40 25.18 -7.81
CA ARG A 26 22.96 25.42 -9.14
C ARG A 26 23.98 24.35 -9.52
N CYS A 27 24.89 24.00 -8.61
CA CYS A 27 25.89 22.96 -8.87
C CYS A 27 25.23 21.59 -9.09
N LEU A 28 24.26 21.22 -8.25
CA LEU A 28 23.52 19.96 -8.42
C LEU A 28 22.70 19.95 -9.72
N GLY A 29 22.08 21.08 -10.08
CA GLY A 29 21.38 21.22 -11.35
C GLY A 29 22.30 21.08 -12.56
N HIS A 30 23.54 21.59 -12.48
CA HIS A 30 24.54 21.47 -13.54
C HIS A 30 24.93 20.02 -13.84
N ILE A 31 24.92 19.15 -12.81
CA ILE A 31 25.15 17.71 -12.95
C ILE A 31 23.84 16.91 -13.11
N GLY A 32 22.72 17.58 -13.41
CA GLY A 32 21.44 16.93 -13.72
C GLY A 32 20.64 16.41 -12.52
N LEU A 33 20.99 16.81 -11.29
CA LEU A 33 20.30 16.39 -10.07
C LEU A 33 19.32 17.45 -9.58
N TYR A 34 18.10 17.00 -9.26
CA TYR A 34 17.05 17.89 -8.79
C TYR A 34 16.43 17.39 -7.50
N ALA A 35 16.11 18.31 -6.60
CA ALA A 35 15.33 17.99 -5.40
C ALA A 35 13.94 17.49 -5.82
N ARG A 36 13.63 16.26 -5.45
CA ARG A 36 12.36 15.59 -5.73
C ARG A 36 11.89 14.85 -4.48
N ARG A 37 10.58 14.67 -4.38
CA ARG A 37 9.99 13.88 -3.30
C ARG A 37 10.41 12.42 -3.46
N LEU A 38 10.94 11.88 -2.37
CA LEU A 38 11.24 10.46 -2.27
C LEU A 38 9.96 9.65 -2.39
N VAL A 39 10.02 8.56 -3.16
CA VAL A 39 8.94 7.59 -3.23
C VAL A 39 9.16 6.55 -2.15
N ARG A 40 8.13 6.29 -1.36
CA ARG A 40 8.09 5.13 -0.46
C ARG A 40 7.33 4.03 -1.16
N CYS A 41 8.04 3.00 -1.58
CA CYS A 41 7.46 1.80 -2.19
C CYS A 41 8.26 0.60 -1.71
N VAL A 42 7.65 -0.58 -1.78
CA VAL A 42 8.39 -1.83 -1.55
C VAL A 42 9.01 -2.22 -2.90
N PRO A 43 10.34 -2.43 -2.97
CA PRO A 43 10.97 -2.93 -4.19
C PRO A 43 10.33 -4.24 -4.65
N LEU A 44 9.99 -4.33 -5.93
CA LEU A 44 9.40 -5.54 -6.49
C LEU A 44 10.52 -6.49 -6.93
N THR A 45 10.42 -7.75 -6.50
CA THR A 45 11.28 -8.81 -7.03
C THR A 45 10.82 -9.18 -8.44
N ALA A 46 11.69 -9.84 -9.22
CA ALA A 46 11.31 -10.36 -10.54
C ALA A 46 10.06 -11.28 -10.46
N THR A 47 9.90 -12.03 -9.37
CA THR A 47 8.72 -12.85 -9.11
C THR A 47 7.46 -12.01 -8.91
N HIS A 48 7.53 -10.93 -8.12
CA HIS A 48 6.40 -10.02 -7.96
C HIS A 48 5.98 -9.43 -9.31
N CYS A 49 6.94 -8.97 -10.13
CA CYS A 49 6.66 -8.42 -11.45
C CYS A 49 5.96 -9.43 -12.37
N ARG A 50 6.41 -10.69 -12.39
CA ARG A 50 5.77 -11.75 -13.18
C ARG A 50 4.34 -12.02 -12.73
N LEU A 51 4.12 -12.23 -11.43
CA LEU A 51 2.78 -12.52 -10.89
C LEU A 51 1.81 -11.37 -11.14
N ARG A 52 2.24 -10.13 -10.94
CA ARG A 52 1.44 -8.93 -11.24
C ARG A 52 1.06 -8.86 -12.71
N LEU A 53 2.02 -9.08 -13.62
CA LEU A 53 1.77 -9.04 -15.05
C LEU A 53 0.82 -10.15 -15.50
N THR A 54 0.98 -11.36 -14.98
CA THR A 54 0.07 -12.48 -15.25
C THR A 54 -1.35 -12.15 -14.81
N TRP A 55 -1.53 -11.71 -13.56
CA TRP A 55 -2.83 -11.31 -13.03
C TRP A 55 -3.48 -10.22 -13.88
N SER A 56 -2.72 -9.17 -14.23
CA SER A 56 -3.23 -8.10 -15.10
C SER A 56 -3.67 -8.63 -16.46
N ARG A 57 -2.93 -9.56 -17.08
CA ARG A 57 -3.30 -10.16 -18.36
C ARG A 57 -4.57 -11.02 -18.27
N GLU A 58 -4.75 -11.75 -17.18
CA GLU A 58 -5.95 -12.56 -16.93
C GLU A 58 -7.21 -11.70 -16.76
N HIS A 59 -7.05 -10.49 -16.21
CA HIS A 59 -8.17 -9.62 -15.85
C HIS A 59 -8.35 -8.41 -16.79
N VAL A 60 -7.46 -8.17 -17.76
CA VAL A 60 -7.52 -7.00 -18.66
C VAL A 60 -8.76 -6.98 -19.55
N LEU A 61 -9.31 -8.16 -19.88
CA LEU A 61 -10.49 -8.32 -20.71
C LEU A 61 -11.78 -8.50 -19.91
N TRP A 62 -11.74 -8.38 -18.58
CA TRP A 62 -12.93 -8.49 -17.75
C TRP A 62 -13.91 -7.35 -18.06
N THR A 63 -15.18 -7.72 -18.20
CA THR A 63 -16.26 -6.78 -18.48
C THR A 63 -16.63 -5.98 -17.22
N PRO A 64 -17.28 -4.81 -17.37
CA PRO A 64 -17.83 -4.07 -16.23
C PRO A 64 -18.77 -4.92 -15.35
N GLN A 65 -19.51 -5.85 -15.97
CA GLN A 65 -20.39 -6.78 -15.25
C GLN A 65 -19.59 -7.74 -14.37
N GLN A 66 -18.48 -8.30 -14.87
CA GLN A 66 -17.61 -9.14 -14.05
C GLN A 66 -17.00 -8.36 -12.88
N TRP A 67 -16.56 -7.12 -13.12
CA TRP A 67 -16.07 -6.24 -12.05
C TRP A 67 -17.15 -5.84 -11.05
N SER A 68 -18.42 -5.75 -11.48
CA SER A 68 -19.53 -5.35 -10.61
C SER A 68 -19.78 -6.32 -9.46
N CYS A 69 -19.36 -7.57 -9.63
CA CYS A 69 -19.53 -8.63 -8.62
C CYS A 69 -18.33 -8.74 -7.67
N VAL A 70 -17.27 -7.95 -7.86
CA VAL A 70 -16.08 -7.96 -7.00
C VAL A 70 -16.22 -6.94 -5.87
N MET A 71 -16.21 -7.39 -4.62
CA MET A 71 -16.01 -6.52 -3.47
C MET A 71 -14.52 -6.32 -3.22
N PHE A 72 -14.06 -5.08 -3.34
CA PHE A 72 -12.73 -4.66 -2.94
C PHE A 72 -12.74 -4.28 -1.46
N SER A 73 -11.77 -4.77 -0.71
CA SER A 73 -11.62 -4.43 0.70
C SER A 73 -10.16 -4.16 1.06
N ASP A 74 -9.96 -3.24 2.01
CA ASP A 74 -8.62 -2.92 2.52
C ASP A 74 -8.71 -2.48 3.98
N ASN A 75 -7.56 -2.47 4.63
CA ASN A 75 -7.36 -2.13 6.02
C ASN A 75 -6.41 -0.95 6.13
N SER A 76 -6.92 0.19 6.60
CA SER A 76 -6.11 1.38 6.85
C SER A 76 -5.78 1.52 8.34
N ARG A 77 -4.58 2.03 8.63
CA ARG A 77 -4.14 2.37 9.98
C ARG A 77 -3.98 3.87 10.13
N PHE A 78 -4.68 4.45 11.09
CA PHE A 78 -4.62 5.86 11.46
C PHE A 78 -3.85 6.03 12.78
N SER A 79 -2.77 6.80 12.76
CA SER A 79 -1.99 7.14 13.96
C SER A 79 -2.11 8.64 14.25
N LEU A 80 -2.14 9.00 15.54
CA LEU A 80 -2.11 10.41 15.97
C LEU A 80 -0.73 11.04 15.77
N GLN A 81 0.33 10.23 15.64
CA GLN A 81 1.66 10.70 15.29
C GLN A 81 1.75 10.96 13.78
N PHE A 82 2.08 12.21 13.44
CA PHE A 82 2.29 12.64 12.06
C PHE A 82 3.74 12.36 11.65
N ASP A 83 3.98 11.31 10.85
CA ASP A 83 5.22 11.26 10.07
C ASP A 83 5.10 12.30 8.95
N SER A 84 5.95 13.32 8.98
CA SER A 84 5.91 14.40 7.99
C SER A 84 6.12 13.92 6.54
N ARG A 85 6.56 12.67 6.29
CA ARG A 85 6.64 11.95 4.98
C ARG A 85 7.16 12.77 3.78
N ARG A 86 7.83 13.90 4.04
CA ARG A 86 8.30 14.88 3.06
C ARG A 86 9.83 14.85 3.05
N THR A 87 10.38 13.66 2.81
CA THR A 87 11.81 13.53 2.52
C THR A 87 12.05 13.92 1.07
N LEU A 88 12.94 14.90 0.86
CA LEU A 88 13.43 15.27 -0.46
C LEU A 88 14.78 14.61 -0.69
N ILE A 89 14.96 14.03 -1.87
CA ILE A 89 16.24 13.50 -2.37
C ILE A 89 16.64 14.23 -3.65
N TRP A 90 17.93 14.25 -3.94
CA TRP A 90 18.47 14.75 -5.20
C TRP A 90 18.62 13.58 -6.17
N ARG A 91 17.90 13.61 -7.29
CA ARG A 91 17.96 12.55 -8.31
C ARG A 91 17.78 13.11 -9.71
N ALA A 92 18.23 12.32 -10.68
CA ALA A 92 18.01 12.59 -12.10
C ALA A 92 16.52 12.42 -12.50
N PRO A 93 16.09 13.02 -13.61
CA PRO A 93 14.80 12.71 -14.22
C PRO A 93 14.70 11.23 -14.62
N GLY A 94 13.49 10.65 -14.60
CA GLY A 94 13.25 9.25 -15.01
C GLY A 94 13.61 8.18 -13.97
N THR A 95 14.50 8.45 -13.01
CA THR A 95 14.97 7.44 -12.03
C THR A 95 14.05 7.29 -10.81
N ARG A 96 12.76 7.63 -10.95
CA ARG A 96 11.81 7.77 -9.83
C ARG A 96 11.67 6.52 -8.97
N TYR A 97 11.69 5.35 -9.61
CA TYR A 97 11.44 4.03 -8.99
C TYR A 97 12.70 3.15 -8.94
N HIS A 98 13.88 3.71 -9.24
CA HIS A 98 15.12 2.98 -9.03
C HIS A 98 15.32 2.71 -7.53
N GLN A 99 15.90 1.55 -7.21
CA GLN A 99 16.02 1.07 -5.83
C GLN A 99 16.72 2.10 -4.92
N GLU A 100 17.79 2.73 -5.41
CA GLU A 100 18.54 3.78 -4.70
C GLU A 100 17.74 5.06 -4.42
N ASN A 101 16.63 5.29 -5.13
CA ASN A 101 15.77 6.48 -5.01
C ASN A 101 14.46 6.19 -4.25
N THR A 102 14.35 5.01 -3.66
CA THR A 102 13.19 4.54 -2.91
C THR A 102 13.60 4.18 -1.48
N ILE A 103 12.69 4.37 -0.52
CA ILE A 103 12.86 3.83 0.83
C ILE A 103 11.73 2.86 1.08
N GLU A 104 12.09 1.72 1.67
CA GLU A 104 11.11 0.73 2.10
C GLU A 104 10.11 1.35 3.07
N ARG A 105 8.84 1.03 2.84
CA ARG A 105 7.80 1.36 3.80
C ARG A 105 7.93 0.39 4.97
N HIS A 106 8.63 0.80 6.04
CA HIS A 106 8.55 0.07 7.30
C HIS A 106 7.10 0.00 7.78
N ARG A 107 6.71 -1.16 8.32
CA ARG A 107 5.41 -1.36 8.94
C ARG A 107 5.22 -0.30 10.02
N TYR A 108 4.04 0.33 10.04
CA TYR A 108 3.70 1.31 11.08
C TYR A 108 3.81 0.65 12.46
N GLY A 109 4.86 0.98 13.20
CA GLY A 109 4.98 0.69 14.63
C GLY A 109 4.29 1.79 15.46
N GLY A 110 3.72 1.42 16.60
CA GLY A 110 3.07 2.36 17.54
C GLY A 110 1.55 2.20 17.61
N ALA A 111 0.90 2.85 18.58
CA ALA A 111 -0.55 2.81 18.78
C ALA A 111 -1.29 3.55 17.65
N GLY A 112 -2.41 2.99 17.19
CA GLY A 112 -3.21 3.56 16.11
C GLY A 112 -4.53 2.83 15.95
N TRP A 113 -5.49 3.50 15.32
CA TRP A 113 -6.79 2.95 14.98
C TRP A 113 -6.68 2.18 13.67
N PHE A 114 -7.26 1.01 13.67
CA PHE A 114 -7.43 0.16 12.52
C PHE A 114 -8.84 0.37 11.97
N VAL A 115 -8.95 0.61 10.68
CA VAL A 115 -10.21 0.82 9.99
C VAL A 115 -10.28 -0.14 8.81
N TRP A 116 -11.36 -0.90 8.70
CA TRP A 116 -11.66 -1.75 7.55
C TRP A 116 -12.92 -1.27 6.84
N GLY A 117 -12.96 -1.44 5.53
CA GLY A 117 -14.17 -1.25 4.74
C GLY A 117 -14.11 -2.04 3.44
N GLY A 118 -15.29 -2.39 2.95
CA GLY A 118 -15.51 -3.01 1.63
C GLY A 118 -16.34 -2.12 0.73
N ILE A 119 -16.02 -2.11 -0.56
CA ILE A 119 -16.74 -1.39 -1.61
C ILE A 119 -17.02 -2.35 -2.76
N ILE A 120 -18.23 -2.30 -3.30
CA ILE A 120 -18.66 -3.04 -4.48
C ILE A 120 -19.46 -2.09 -5.38
N LEU A 121 -19.64 -2.39 -6.68
CA LEU A 121 -20.37 -1.49 -7.55
C LEU A 121 -21.79 -1.25 -7.03
N GLY A 122 -22.14 0.02 -6.79
CA GLY A 122 -23.45 0.43 -6.30
C GLY A 122 -23.67 0.31 -4.78
N SER A 123 -22.69 -0.15 -3.99
CA SER A 123 -22.83 -0.27 -2.54
C SER A 123 -21.50 -0.24 -1.78
N ARG A 124 -21.57 -0.22 -0.45
CA ARG A 124 -20.40 -0.28 0.45
C ARG A 124 -20.80 -0.85 1.80
N THR A 125 -19.81 -1.35 2.54
CA THR A 125 -20.00 -1.68 3.95
C THR A 125 -19.98 -0.42 4.82
N ASP A 126 -20.45 -0.55 6.05
CA ASP A 126 -20.03 0.34 7.12
C ASP A 126 -18.53 0.15 7.42
N LEU A 127 -17.91 1.18 8.01
CA LEU A 127 -16.51 1.11 8.40
C LEU A 127 -16.40 0.42 9.76
N TYR A 128 -15.61 -0.65 9.81
CA TYR A 128 -15.25 -1.29 11.07
C TYR A 128 -14.01 -0.63 11.66
N VAL A 129 -14.11 -0.12 12.88
CA VAL A 129 -13.03 0.62 13.55
C VAL A 129 -12.65 -0.07 14.86
N GLN A 130 -11.36 -0.38 15.04
CA GLN A 130 -10.85 -0.95 16.28
C GLN A 130 -9.46 -0.40 16.65
N ARG A 131 -9.11 -0.45 17.94
CA ARG A 131 -7.77 -0.01 18.39
C ARG A 131 -6.74 -1.15 18.41
N VAL A 132 -7.19 -2.40 18.35
CA VAL A 132 -6.34 -3.59 18.45
C VAL A 132 -5.79 -4.02 17.08
N THR A 133 -4.72 -4.81 17.12
CA THR A 133 -4.16 -5.44 15.92
C THR A 133 -5.15 -6.46 15.36
N MET A 134 -5.41 -6.41 14.06
CA MET A 134 -6.23 -7.39 13.38
C MET A 134 -5.59 -8.79 13.44
N THR A 135 -6.32 -9.76 13.97
CA THR A 135 -5.96 -11.18 13.98
C THR A 135 -6.87 -11.95 13.02
N GLY A 136 -6.49 -13.18 12.66
CA GLY A 136 -7.35 -14.02 11.80
C GLY A 136 -8.74 -14.28 12.41
N HIS A 137 -8.82 -14.44 13.73
CA HIS A 137 -10.09 -14.60 14.45
C HIS A 137 -10.98 -13.36 14.34
N ILE A 138 -10.43 -12.16 14.63
CA ILE A 138 -11.20 -10.91 14.50
C ILE A 138 -11.63 -10.69 13.05
N TYR A 139 -10.74 -10.98 12.10
CA TYR A 139 -11.07 -10.85 10.69
C TYR A 139 -12.22 -11.77 10.30
N ARG A 140 -12.20 -13.03 10.75
CA ARG A 140 -13.29 -13.98 10.49
C ARG A 140 -14.60 -13.56 11.17
N ASP A 141 -14.59 -13.32 12.48
CA ASP A 141 -15.80 -13.09 13.28
C ASP A 141 -16.46 -11.73 13.06
N VAL A 142 -15.67 -10.73 12.64
CA VAL A 142 -16.18 -9.37 12.46
C VAL A 142 -16.23 -9.01 10.99
N VAL A 143 -15.10 -9.13 10.28
CA VAL A 143 -15.05 -8.71 8.87
C VAL A 143 -15.87 -9.65 7.99
N LEU A 144 -15.60 -10.95 8.06
CA LEU A 144 -16.25 -11.89 7.16
C LEU A 144 -17.71 -12.16 7.56
N GLU A 145 -17.94 -12.54 8.82
CA GLU A 145 -19.28 -12.92 9.31
C GLU A 145 -20.28 -11.76 9.28
N GLN A 146 -19.88 -10.56 9.69
CA GLN A 146 -20.84 -9.45 9.86
C GLN A 146 -20.97 -8.60 8.60
N HIS A 147 -19.96 -8.55 7.73
CA HIS A 147 -19.96 -7.67 6.58
C HIS A 147 -19.93 -8.43 5.25
N VAL A 148 -18.90 -9.25 4.99
CA VAL A 148 -18.73 -9.89 3.67
C VAL A 148 -19.84 -10.90 3.37
N ARG A 149 -20.23 -11.70 4.36
CA ARG A 149 -21.27 -12.73 4.22
C ARG A 149 -22.62 -12.16 3.81
N LEU A 150 -22.97 -10.95 4.23
CA LEU A 150 -24.22 -10.30 3.83
C LEU A 150 -24.28 -10.07 2.31
N PHE A 151 -23.16 -9.63 1.73
CA PHE A 151 -23.06 -9.42 0.29
C PHE A 151 -23.04 -10.74 -0.47
N ARG A 152 -22.33 -11.76 0.04
CA ARG A 152 -22.39 -13.12 -0.53
C ARG A 152 -23.82 -13.66 -0.58
N ARG A 153 -24.62 -13.44 0.47
CA ARG A 153 -26.03 -13.88 0.52
C ARG A 153 -26.92 -13.10 -0.45
N ALA A 154 -26.66 -11.81 -0.65
CA ALA A 154 -27.45 -10.98 -1.56
C ALA A 154 -27.12 -11.24 -3.04
N MET A 155 -25.83 -11.42 -3.37
CA MET A 155 -25.33 -11.52 -4.75
C MET A 155 -25.24 -12.97 -5.26
N GLY A 156 -25.28 -13.96 -4.36
CA GLY A 156 -25.19 -15.36 -4.77
C GLY A 156 -23.79 -15.77 -5.24
N ALA A 157 -23.73 -16.78 -6.10
CA ALA A 157 -22.48 -17.42 -6.54
C ALA A 157 -21.58 -16.52 -7.39
N GLU A 158 -22.11 -15.42 -7.93
CA GLU A 158 -21.32 -14.45 -8.71
C GLU A 158 -20.44 -13.57 -7.81
N PHE A 159 -20.69 -13.53 -6.51
CA PHE A 159 -19.95 -12.70 -5.58
C PHE A 159 -18.49 -13.12 -5.47
N LEU A 160 -17.60 -12.18 -5.74
CA LEU A 160 -16.17 -12.35 -5.59
C LEU A 160 -15.64 -11.42 -4.50
N PHE A 161 -14.83 -11.96 -3.60
CA PHE A 161 -14.24 -11.20 -2.51
C PHE A 161 -12.75 -10.95 -2.76
N MET A 162 -12.36 -9.68 -2.80
CA MET A 162 -10.97 -9.27 -2.91
C MET A 162 -10.48 -8.74 -1.55
N ASN A 163 -9.35 -9.30 -1.11
CA ASN A 163 -8.54 -8.79 -0.02
C ASN A 163 -7.06 -8.93 -0.34
N ASP A 164 -6.22 -8.18 0.37
CA ASP A 164 -4.77 -8.33 0.24
C ASP A 164 -4.27 -9.66 0.85
N ASN A 165 -2.99 -9.97 0.62
CA ASN A 165 -2.33 -11.14 1.20
C ASN A 165 -1.81 -10.89 2.64
N ALA A 166 -2.44 -10.00 3.42
CA ALA A 166 -2.01 -9.80 4.80
C ALA A 166 -2.14 -11.09 5.62
N ARG A 167 -1.25 -11.26 6.61
CA ARG A 167 -1.20 -12.48 7.43
C ARG A 167 -2.56 -12.88 8.05
N PRO A 168 -3.37 -11.97 8.61
CA PRO A 168 -4.70 -12.32 9.12
C PRO A 168 -5.63 -12.88 8.06
N HIS A 169 -5.53 -12.41 6.81
CA HIS A 169 -6.41 -12.79 5.69
C HIS A 169 -6.06 -14.15 5.07
N ARG A 170 -4.92 -14.71 5.46
CA ARG A 170 -4.37 -15.99 5.01
C ARG A 170 -4.22 -16.97 6.19
N ALA A 171 -4.96 -16.75 7.27
CA ALA A 171 -5.01 -17.68 8.39
C ALA A 171 -5.97 -18.84 8.07
N ASN A 172 -5.67 -20.05 8.55
CA ASN A 172 -6.49 -21.24 8.27
C ASN A 172 -7.98 -21.02 8.61
N ILE A 173 -8.28 -20.43 9.77
CA ILE A 173 -9.66 -20.13 10.18
C ILE A 173 -10.41 -19.22 9.20
N VAL A 174 -9.68 -18.36 8.48
CA VAL A 174 -10.24 -17.48 7.45
C VAL A 174 -10.50 -18.27 6.17
N ASP A 175 -9.56 -19.08 5.72
CA ASP A 175 -9.73 -19.91 4.53
C ASP A 175 -10.86 -20.96 4.72
N GLU A 176 -10.91 -21.61 5.88
CA GLU A 176 -12.00 -22.53 6.27
C GLU A 176 -13.36 -21.83 6.26
N TYR A 177 -13.43 -20.60 6.79
CA TYR A 177 -14.66 -19.83 6.80
C TYR A 177 -15.14 -19.47 5.39
N LEU A 178 -14.23 -18.94 4.55
CA LEU A 178 -14.55 -18.59 3.16
C LEU A 178 -15.06 -19.81 2.39
N GLN A 179 -14.46 -20.99 2.60
CA GLN A 179 -14.91 -22.24 1.99
C GLN A 179 -16.31 -22.64 2.50
N SER A 180 -16.55 -22.55 3.82
CA SER A 180 -17.84 -22.93 4.42
C SER A 180 -19.02 -22.05 3.96
N GLU A 181 -18.74 -20.79 3.62
CA GLU A 181 -19.75 -19.84 3.11
C GLU A 181 -19.75 -19.73 1.58
N ASP A 182 -18.99 -20.60 0.88
CA ASP A 182 -18.86 -20.61 -0.58
C ASP A 182 -18.50 -19.22 -1.16
N ILE A 183 -17.59 -18.52 -0.47
CA ILE A 183 -17.08 -17.22 -0.88
C ILE A 183 -15.80 -17.42 -1.70
N THR A 184 -15.91 -17.15 -3.01
CA THR A 184 -14.74 -17.18 -3.89
C THR A 184 -13.88 -15.95 -3.68
N ARG A 185 -12.60 -16.17 -3.39
CA ARG A 185 -11.61 -15.11 -3.27
C ARG A 185 -10.99 -14.81 -4.62
N VAL A 186 -10.87 -13.52 -4.96
CA VAL A 186 -10.06 -13.10 -6.11
C VAL A 186 -8.59 -13.21 -5.72
N ASP A 187 -7.81 -13.92 -6.52
CA ASP A 187 -6.36 -13.93 -6.35
C ASP A 187 -5.83 -12.51 -6.46
N TRP A 188 -4.88 -12.13 -5.62
CA TRP A 188 -4.31 -10.78 -5.64
C TRP A 188 -2.79 -10.86 -5.55
N PRO A 189 -2.04 -10.24 -6.48
CA PRO A 189 -0.59 -10.29 -6.43
C PRO A 189 -0.03 -9.44 -5.27
N ALA A 190 1.00 -9.93 -4.58
CA ALA A 190 1.63 -9.21 -3.48
C ALA A 190 2.21 -7.85 -3.91
N TYR A 191 2.15 -6.86 -3.01
CA TYR A 191 2.65 -5.50 -3.24
C TYR A 191 2.03 -4.78 -4.45
N SER A 192 0.72 -4.95 -4.63
CA SER A 192 -0.06 -4.34 -5.73
C SER A 192 -1.10 -3.39 -5.13
N TRP A 193 -0.65 -2.17 -4.83
CA TRP A 193 -1.47 -1.09 -4.24
C TRP A 193 -1.92 -0.06 -5.28
N ASP A 194 -1.37 -0.15 -6.48
CA ASP A 194 -1.49 0.78 -7.59
C ASP A 194 -2.65 0.45 -8.54
#